data_AF-A0A954SV74-F1
#
_entry.id   AF-A0A954SV74-F1
#
_cell.length_a   1.000
_cell.length_b   1.000
_cell.length_c   1.000
_cell.angle_alpha   90.00
_cell.angle_beta   90.00
_cell.angle_gamma   90.00
#
_symmetry.space_group_name_H-M   'P 1'
#
loop_
_entity.id
_entity.type
_entity.pdbx_description
1 polymer ?
#
loop_
_entity_poly.entity_id
_entity_poly.type
_entity_poly.pdbx_seq_one_letter_code
_entity_poly.pdbx_strand_id
1 'polypeptide(L)'
;MSRPKLLVIEDDRSLSEVIRYNFGLSGFDVFQAFDGQDGLNQARLRLPEVVLLDVMVPVIDGIEVCRRLRAGEDTRNLLIVMVTAKGEEADQLVGFSVGADDYVVKPFSVKVLLERVKALVRRKSAGQRLEDDVITLHRVTLDRIKHRVMVDNQPIELTPSEFRLLETLLRQPGRAFDRSELIDAALGEDTLVLERTIDVHIRGLRKKLGEQADVIETVRGVGYRYKDM
;
A
#
# COMPACT_ATOMS: atom_id res chain seq x y z
N MET A 1 -16.53 4.27 10.00
CA MET A 1 -15.28 3.70 9.43
C MET A 1 -14.95 2.44 10.20
N SER A 2 -14.56 1.35 9.53
CA SER A 2 -14.13 0.13 10.22
C SER A 2 -12.83 0.39 10.97
N ARG A 3 -12.71 -0.15 12.19
CA ARG A 3 -11.46 -0.08 12.97
C ARG A 3 -10.43 -1.03 12.35
N PRO A 4 -9.18 -0.60 12.11
CA PRO A 4 -8.17 -1.48 11.57
C PRO A 4 -7.89 -2.63 12.53
N LYS A 5 -7.85 -3.86 12.01
CA LYS A 5 -7.64 -5.05 12.84
C LYS A 5 -6.15 -5.30 13.06
N LEU A 6 -5.76 -5.46 14.32
CA LEU A 6 -4.41 -5.78 14.75
C LEU A 6 -4.41 -7.13 15.46
N LEU A 7 -3.49 -8.02 15.09
CA LEU A 7 -3.20 -9.23 15.88
C LEU A 7 -1.85 -9.06 16.57
N VAL A 8 -1.79 -9.30 17.88
CA VAL A 8 -0.56 -9.32 18.67
C VAL A 8 -0.27 -10.76 19.06
N ILE A 9 0.89 -11.28 18.65
CA ILE A 9 1.39 -12.62 18.98
C ILE A 9 2.61 -12.42 19.90
N GLU A 10 2.39 -12.54 21.21
CA GLU A 10 3.36 -12.19 22.26
C GLU A 10 3.02 -13.00 23.51
N ASP A 11 4.00 -13.73 24.07
CA ASP A 11 3.81 -14.58 25.23
C ASP A 11 3.83 -13.80 26.57
N ASP A 12 4.53 -12.65 26.62
CA ASP A 12 4.41 -11.71 27.74
C ASP A 12 3.03 -11.02 27.74
N ARG A 13 2.14 -11.55 28.58
CA ARG A 13 0.78 -11.04 28.79
C ARG A 13 0.75 -9.58 29.22
N SER A 14 1.75 -9.12 29.98
CA SER A 14 1.80 -7.74 30.47
C SER A 14 2.10 -6.78 29.33
N LEU A 15 3.12 -7.11 28.51
CA LEU A 15 3.45 -6.33 27.33
C LEU A 15 2.32 -6.34 26.31
N SER A 16 1.74 -7.51 26.05
CA SER A 16 0.60 -7.69 25.15
C SER A 16 -0.59 -6.82 25.57
N GLU A 17 -0.88 -6.72 26.87
CA GLU A 17 -1.97 -5.89 27.39
C GLU A 17 -1.69 -4.39 27.27
N VAL A 18 -0.45 -3.97 27.51
CA VAL A 18 -0.03 -2.57 27.29
C VAL A 18 -0.17 -2.19 25.82
N ILE A 19 0.20 -3.07 24.90
CA ILE A 19 0.02 -2.87 23.45
C ILE A 19 -1.48 -2.77 23.14
N ARG A 20 -2.29 -3.74 23.58
CA ARG A 20 -3.74 -3.77 23.36
C ARG A 20 -4.41 -2.47 23.80
N TYR A 21 -4.09 -1.99 24.99
CA TYR A 21 -4.65 -0.77 25.53
C TYR A 21 -4.28 0.46 24.68
N ASN A 22 -3.00 0.66 24.36
CA ASN A 22 -2.54 1.84 23.62
C ASN A 22 -3.03 1.86 22.16
N PHE A 23 -3.05 0.71 21.49
CA PHE A 23 -3.56 0.59 20.13
C PHE A 23 -5.10 0.71 20.09
N GLY A 24 -5.80 0.16 21.07
CA GLY A 24 -7.24 0.31 21.22
C GLY A 24 -7.68 1.76 21.40
N LEU A 25 -6.98 2.54 22.24
CA LEU A 25 -7.20 3.98 22.37
C LEU A 25 -6.98 4.75 21.05
N SER A 26 -6.14 4.20 20.18
CA SER A 26 -5.84 4.78 18.86
C SER A 26 -6.77 4.29 17.75
N GLY A 27 -7.82 3.54 18.09
CA GLY A 27 -8.88 3.13 17.17
C GLY A 27 -8.67 1.78 16.49
N PHE A 28 -7.70 0.97 16.91
CA PHE A 28 -7.53 -0.40 16.40
C PHE A 28 -8.50 -1.37 17.08
N ASP A 29 -8.90 -2.42 16.36
CA ASP A 29 -9.53 -3.62 16.91
C ASP A 29 -8.44 -4.66 17.17
N VAL A 30 -8.09 -4.88 18.43
CA VAL A 30 -6.88 -5.63 18.80
C VAL A 30 -7.23 -7.03 19.30
N PHE A 31 -6.67 -8.03 18.65
CA PHE A 31 -6.70 -9.44 19.03
C PHE A 31 -5.34 -9.85 19.59
N GLN A 32 -5.34 -10.80 20.53
CA GLN A 32 -4.13 -11.30 21.17
C GLN A 32 -4.05 -12.82 21.01
N ALA A 33 -2.83 -13.31 20.82
CA ALA A 33 -2.44 -14.70 20.91
C ALA A 33 -1.14 -14.79 21.72
N PHE A 34 -0.98 -15.86 22.48
CA PHE A 34 0.14 -16.02 23.42
C PHE A 34 1.14 -17.11 23.01
N ASP A 35 0.90 -17.73 21.84
CA ASP A 35 1.79 -18.70 21.23
C ASP A 35 1.62 -18.65 19.69
N GLY A 36 2.60 -19.21 18.96
CA GLY A 36 2.60 -19.15 17.50
C GLY A 36 1.48 -19.96 16.84
N GLN A 37 0.98 -21.02 17.49
CA GLN A 37 -0.09 -21.87 16.93
C GLN A 37 -1.46 -21.18 17.02
N ASP A 38 -1.79 -20.58 18.16
CA ASP A 38 -2.96 -19.73 18.32
C ASP A 38 -2.86 -18.50 17.41
N GLY A 39 -1.67 -17.88 17.31
CA GLY A 39 -1.41 -16.76 16.41
C GLY A 39 -1.76 -17.06 14.95
N LEU A 40 -1.34 -18.22 14.43
CA LEU A 40 -1.70 -18.67 13.08
C LEU A 40 -3.20 -18.93 12.90
N ASN A 41 -3.88 -19.42 13.93
CA ASN A 41 -5.32 -19.69 13.90
C ASN A 41 -6.11 -18.38 13.88
N GLN A 42 -5.76 -17.43 14.77
CA GLN A 42 -6.39 -16.11 14.83
C GLN A 42 -6.15 -15.32 13.54
N ALA A 43 -4.93 -15.38 12.97
CA ALA A 43 -4.62 -14.68 11.73
C ALA A 43 -5.53 -15.12 10.58
N ARG A 44 -5.78 -16.43 10.44
CA ARG A 44 -6.68 -16.99 9.42
C ARG A 44 -8.16 -16.66 9.69
N LEU A 45 -8.58 -16.71 10.95
CA LEU A 45 -9.97 -16.47 11.31
C LEU A 45 -10.36 -15.00 11.18
N ARG A 46 -9.45 -14.08 11.54
CA ARG A 46 -9.76 -12.65 11.69
C ARG A 46 -9.34 -11.82 10.48
N LEU A 47 -8.34 -12.31 9.73
CA LEU A 47 -7.68 -11.62 8.62
C LEU A 47 -7.32 -10.17 9.02
N PRO A 48 -6.40 -10.00 9.99
CA PRO A 48 -6.02 -8.67 10.48
C PRO A 48 -5.25 -7.88 9.42
N GLU A 49 -5.30 -6.56 9.45
CA GLU A 49 -4.50 -5.75 8.53
C GLU A 49 -3.00 -5.80 8.89
N VAL A 50 -2.71 -5.97 10.17
CA VAL A 50 -1.35 -6.01 10.74
C VAL A 50 -1.23 -7.10 11.80
N VAL A 51 -0.09 -7.77 11.82
CA VAL A 51 0.37 -8.70 12.84
C VAL A 51 1.62 -8.12 13.50
N LEU A 52 1.58 -7.91 14.81
CA LEU A 52 2.76 -7.74 15.65
C LEU A 52 3.18 -9.12 16.15
N LEU A 53 4.39 -9.54 15.82
CA LEU A 53 4.85 -10.91 16.06
C LEU A 53 6.16 -10.89 16.85
N ASP A 54 6.13 -11.37 18.10
CA ASP A 54 7.37 -11.68 18.79
C ASP A 54 8.05 -12.87 18.10
N VAL A 55 9.36 -12.74 17.88
CA VAL A 55 10.23 -13.82 17.39
C VAL A 55 10.21 -15.00 18.35
N MET A 56 10.30 -14.75 19.65
CA MET A 56 10.46 -15.79 20.67
C MET A 56 9.14 -16.15 21.34
N VAL A 57 8.21 -16.73 20.56
CA VAL A 57 6.95 -17.27 21.10
C VAL A 57 6.98 -18.81 21.20
N PRO A 58 6.26 -19.39 22.18
CA PRO A 58 6.23 -20.83 22.37
C PRO A 58 5.41 -21.55 21.28
N VAL A 59 5.50 -22.89 21.29
CA VAL A 59 4.82 -23.85 20.39
C VAL A 59 5.31 -23.79 18.94
N ILE A 60 5.29 -22.61 18.31
CA ILE A 60 5.85 -22.36 16.98
C ILE A 60 6.59 -21.03 17.05
N ASP A 61 7.89 -21.06 16.74
CA ASP A 61 8.73 -19.86 16.70
C ASP A 61 8.19 -18.80 15.73
N GLY A 62 8.38 -17.52 16.06
CA GLY A 62 7.84 -16.40 15.29
C GLY A 62 8.35 -16.33 13.84
N ILE A 63 9.57 -16.80 13.56
CA ILE A 63 10.08 -16.87 12.18
C ILE A 63 9.26 -17.88 11.37
N GLU A 64 8.98 -19.04 11.96
CA GLU A 64 8.17 -20.07 11.32
C GLU A 64 6.71 -19.64 11.17
N VAL A 65 6.16 -18.90 12.13
CA VAL A 65 4.85 -18.25 12.01
C VAL A 65 4.82 -17.30 10.81
N CYS A 66 5.80 -16.40 10.70
CA CYS A 66 5.92 -15.45 9.58
C CYS A 66 5.96 -16.19 8.23
N ARG A 67 6.80 -17.22 8.11
CA ARG A 67 6.91 -18.05 6.90
C ARG A 67 5.58 -18.68 6.50
N ARG A 68 4.84 -19.24 7.47
CA ARG A 68 3.53 -19.87 7.21
C ARG A 68 2.46 -18.86 6.81
N LEU A 69 2.46 -17.68 7.42
CA LEU A 69 1.55 -16.59 7.03
C LEU A 69 1.84 -16.14 5.59
N ARG A 70 3.11 -16.02 5.21
CA ARG A 70 3.52 -15.67 3.83
C ARG A 70 3.18 -16.75 2.80
N ALA A 71 3.19 -18.02 3.18
CA ALA A 71 2.80 -19.12 2.31
C ALA A 71 1.28 -19.29 2.14
N GLY A 72 0.46 -18.73 3.04
CA GLY A 72 -0.99 -18.87 3.00
C GLY A 72 -1.65 -17.90 2.03
N GLU A 73 -2.61 -18.37 1.22
CA GLU A 73 -3.19 -17.55 0.15
C GLU A 73 -3.87 -16.28 0.66
N ASP A 74 -4.66 -16.40 1.73
CA ASP A 74 -5.41 -15.30 2.35
C ASP A 74 -4.56 -14.46 3.31
N THR A 75 -3.41 -14.99 3.73
CA THR A 75 -2.56 -14.38 4.77
C THR A 75 -1.26 -13.79 4.22
N ARG A 76 -0.92 -14.05 2.95
CA ARG A 76 0.35 -13.61 2.35
C ARG A 76 0.53 -12.08 2.36
N ASN A 77 -0.58 -11.35 2.29
CA ASN A 77 -0.60 -9.89 2.20
C ASN A 77 -0.80 -9.18 3.55
N LEU A 78 -0.89 -9.89 4.68
CA LEU A 78 -1.00 -9.23 6.00
C LEU A 78 0.28 -8.44 6.28
N LEU A 79 0.21 -7.26 6.90
CA LEU A 79 1.45 -6.59 7.31
C LEU A 79 2.01 -7.33 8.52
N ILE A 80 3.30 -7.66 8.53
CA ILE A 80 3.96 -8.35 9.64
C ILE A 80 5.09 -7.47 10.15
N VAL A 81 4.97 -7.03 11.40
CA VAL A 81 6.05 -6.35 12.13
C VAL A 81 6.60 -7.33 13.15
N MET A 82 7.87 -7.71 12.98
CA MET A 82 8.54 -8.58 13.92
C MET A 82 9.11 -7.77 15.08
N VAL A 83 8.95 -8.30 16.28
CA VAL A 83 9.41 -7.70 17.53
C VAL A 83 10.36 -8.69 18.20
N THR A 84 11.54 -8.27 18.63
CA THR A 84 12.56 -9.21 19.14
C THR A 84 13.37 -8.63 20.29
N ALA A 85 13.97 -9.47 21.13
CA ALA A 85 15.06 -9.04 22.02
C ALA A 85 16.45 -9.12 21.36
N LYS A 86 16.57 -9.80 20.20
CA LYS A 86 17.86 -10.00 19.53
C LYS A 86 18.17 -8.86 18.56
N GLY A 87 19.14 -8.03 18.94
CA GLY A 87 19.55 -6.85 18.18
C GLY A 87 20.67 -7.07 17.15
N GLU A 88 21.12 -8.30 16.94
CA GLU A 88 22.21 -8.58 15.99
C GLU A 88 21.73 -8.42 14.54
N GLU A 89 22.58 -7.84 13.69
CA GLU A 89 22.28 -7.53 12.29
C GLU A 89 21.87 -8.79 11.49
N ALA A 90 22.45 -9.95 11.83
CA ALA A 90 22.11 -11.24 11.23
C ALA A 90 20.66 -11.66 11.48
N ASP A 91 20.12 -11.41 12.68
CA ASP A 91 18.73 -11.78 13.01
C ASP A 91 17.71 -10.88 12.30
N GLN A 92 18.05 -9.62 12.07
CA GLN A 92 17.23 -8.70 11.27
C GLN A 92 17.18 -9.12 9.81
N LEU A 93 18.32 -9.52 9.23
CA LEU A 93 18.40 -10.03 7.85
C LEU A 93 17.56 -11.29 7.67
N VAL A 94 17.55 -12.20 8.65
CA VAL A 94 16.69 -13.39 8.61
C VAL A 94 15.22 -12.98 8.64
N GLY A 95 14.80 -12.08 9.53
CA GLY A 95 13.42 -11.58 9.60
C GLY A 95 12.91 -10.96 8.29
N PHE A 96 13.74 -10.12 7.64
CA PHE A 96 13.40 -9.56 6.33
C PHE A 96 13.39 -10.61 5.22
N SER A 97 14.31 -11.59 5.23
CA SER A 97 14.36 -12.66 4.22
C SER A 97 13.14 -13.58 4.24
N VAL A 98 12.48 -13.71 5.41
CA VAL A 98 11.25 -14.50 5.58
C VAL A 98 10.00 -13.67 5.27
N GLY A 99 10.16 -12.38 5.00
CA GLY A 99 9.12 -11.50 4.47
C GLY A 99 8.46 -10.59 5.48
N ALA A 100 9.10 -10.25 6.61
CA ALA A 100 8.58 -9.19 7.49
C ALA A 100 8.58 -7.82 6.79
N ASP A 101 7.57 -7.00 7.05
CA ASP A 101 7.44 -5.64 6.50
C ASP A 101 8.23 -4.60 7.30
N ASP A 102 8.46 -4.88 8.58
CA ASP A 102 9.26 -4.04 9.48
C ASP A 102 9.77 -4.87 10.67
N TYR A 103 10.77 -4.33 11.37
CA TYR A 103 11.45 -4.99 12.47
C TYR A 103 11.70 -4.02 13.63
N VAL A 104 11.40 -4.45 14.86
CA VAL A 104 11.53 -3.63 16.08
C VAL A 104 12.25 -4.39 17.19
N VAL A 105 13.33 -3.80 17.69
CA VAL A 105 14.12 -4.36 18.80
C VAL A 105 13.56 -3.92 20.15
N LYS A 106 13.46 -4.85 21.10
CA LYS A 106 13.15 -4.67 22.52
C LYS A 106 14.41 -4.20 23.26
N PRO A 107 14.31 -3.22 24.19
CA PRO A 107 13.10 -2.53 24.61
C PRO A 107 12.67 -1.42 23.63
N PHE A 108 11.36 -1.25 23.44
CA PHE A 108 10.81 -0.21 22.56
C PHE A 108 9.73 0.63 23.26
N SER A 109 9.52 1.84 22.75
CA SER A 109 8.38 2.67 23.13
C SER A 109 7.13 2.22 22.39
N VAL A 110 6.08 1.82 23.12
CA VAL A 110 4.78 1.44 22.53
C VAL A 110 4.18 2.58 21.68
N LYS A 111 4.43 3.84 22.06
CA LYS A 111 4.01 5.01 21.26
C LYS A 111 4.74 5.08 19.91
N VAL A 112 6.03 4.75 19.88
CA VAL A 112 6.82 4.72 18.64
C VAL A 112 6.39 3.54 17.76
N LEU A 113 6.17 2.36 18.37
CA LEU A 113 5.64 1.19 17.66
C LEU A 113 4.28 1.49 17.02
N LEU A 114 3.39 2.18 17.73
CA LEU A 114 2.10 2.61 17.22
C LEU A 114 2.22 3.49 15.98
N GLU A 115 3.08 4.52 16.00
CA GLU A 115 3.25 5.40 14.83
C GLU A 115 3.89 4.68 13.64
N ARG A 116 4.81 3.74 13.89
CA ARG A 116 5.39 2.85 12.88
C ARG A 116 4.33 1.98 12.22
N VAL A 117 3.48 1.33 13.00
CA VAL A 117 2.36 0.52 12.50
C VAL A 117 1.37 1.37 11.71
N LYS A 118 0.97 2.55 12.22
CA LYS A 118 0.11 3.48 11.48
C LYS A 118 0.73 3.88 10.13
N ALA A 119 2.04 4.12 10.09
CA ALA A 119 2.74 4.44 8.85
C ALA A 119 2.74 3.27 7.85
N LEU A 120 2.90 2.03 8.32
CA LEU A 120 2.78 0.83 7.48
C LEU A 120 1.37 0.65 6.93
N VAL A 121 0.35 0.77 7.79
CA VAL A 121 -1.06 0.69 7.35
C VAL A 121 -1.37 1.78 6.33
N ARG A 122 -0.98 3.04 6.57
CA ARG A 122 -1.16 4.12 5.59
C ARG A 122 -0.43 3.84 4.27
N ARG A 123 0.80 3.33 4.32
CA ARG A 123 1.56 2.97 3.11
C ARG A 123 0.91 1.82 2.36
N LYS A 124 0.39 0.81 3.06
CA LYS A 124 -0.40 -0.25 2.45
C LYS A 124 -1.70 0.30 1.87
N SER A 125 -2.46 1.17 2.55
CA SER A 125 -3.67 1.77 1.96
C SER A 125 -3.36 2.71 0.78
N ALA A 126 -2.25 3.44 0.81
CA ALA A 126 -1.76 4.26 -0.30
C ALA A 126 -1.18 3.41 -1.44
N GLY A 127 -0.63 2.24 -1.11
CA GLY A 127 -0.16 1.20 -2.01
C GLY A 127 -1.28 0.29 -2.52
N GLN A 128 -2.41 0.17 -1.83
CA GLN A 128 -3.61 -0.53 -2.26
C GLN A 128 -4.43 0.34 -3.23
N ARG A 129 -4.16 1.65 -3.30
CA ARG A 129 -4.47 2.43 -4.51
C ARG A 129 -3.62 2.02 -5.73
N LEU A 130 -2.65 1.09 -5.61
CA LEU A 130 -1.98 0.43 -6.74
C LEU A 130 -2.67 -0.91 -7.11
N GLU A 131 -3.61 -1.42 -6.31
CA GLU A 131 -4.26 -2.73 -6.52
C GLU A 131 -5.55 -2.67 -7.35
N ASP A 132 -5.97 -1.50 -7.81
CA ASP A 132 -6.81 -1.45 -8.99
C ASP A 132 -5.86 -1.59 -10.20
N ASP A 133 -5.50 -2.84 -10.51
CA ASP A 133 -4.89 -3.18 -11.81
C ASP A 133 -5.74 -2.63 -12.95
N VAL A 134 -7.04 -2.46 -12.70
CA VAL A 134 -7.99 -1.78 -13.58
C VAL A 134 -8.62 -0.59 -12.84
N ILE A 135 -8.15 0.62 -13.15
CA ILE A 135 -8.76 1.85 -12.63
C ILE A 135 -9.93 2.23 -13.55
N THR A 136 -11.14 2.27 -13.02
CA THR A 136 -12.33 2.74 -13.78
C THR A 136 -12.89 3.99 -13.14
N LEU A 137 -12.96 5.07 -13.91
CA LEU A 137 -13.57 6.32 -13.48
C LEU A 137 -14.28 6.98 -14.66
N HIS A 138 -15.50 7.46 -14.44
CA HIS A 138 -16.39 7.92 -15.51
C HIS A 138 -16.57 6.81 -16.56
N ARG A 139 -16.28 7.08 -17.83
CA ARG A 139 -16.31 6.11 -18.94
C ARG A 139 -14.91 5.69 -19.38
N VAL A 140 -13.89 5.94 -18.56
CA VAL A 140 -12.49 5.60 -18.85
C VAL A 140 -12.04 4.48 -17.93
N THR A 141 -11.44 3.45 -18.52
CA THR A 141 -10.90 2.29 -17.82
C THR A 141 -9.44 2.10 -18.21
N LEU A 142 -8.52 2.05 -17.24
CA LEU A 142 -7.09 1.84 -17.46
C LEU A 142 -6.66 0.55 -16.76
N ASP A 143 -6.24 -0.43 -17.55
CA ASP A 143 -5.66 -1.71 -17.12
C ASP A 143 -4.14 -1.61 -17.17
N ARG A 144 -3.50 -1.59 -16.00
CA ARG A 144 -2.05 -1.43 -15.79
C ARG A 144 -1.29 -2.68 -16.20
N ILE A 145 -1.78 -3.86 -15.85
CA ILE A 145 -1.13 -5.14 -16.18
C ILE A 145 -1.14 -5.37 -17.69
N LYS A 146 -2.29 -5.13 -18.33
CA LYS A 146 -2.44 -5.34 -19.78
C LYS A 146 -1.99 -4.14 -20.60
N HIS A 147 -1.53 -3.05 -19.96
CA HIS A 147 -1.19 -1.78 -20.61
C HIS A 147 -2.28 -1.32 -21.60
N ARG A 148 -3.54 -1.39 -21.18
CA ARG A 148 -4.70 -1.16 -22.04
C ARG A 148 -5.61 -0.08 -21.48
N VAL A 149 -6.06 0.82 -22.33
CA VAL A 149 -7.05 1.84 -21.96
C VAL A 149 -8.30 1.65 -22.79
N MET A 150 -9.46 1.77 -22.17
CA MET A 150 -10.77 1.73 -22.82
C MET A 150 -11.54 3.01 -22.50
N VAL A 151 -12.28 3.52 -23.49
CA VAL A 151 -13.24 4.60 -23.36
C VAL A 151 -14.57 4.08 -23.85
N ASP A 152 -15.62 4.17 -23.03
CA ASP A 152 -16.94 3.61 -23.35
C ASP A 152 -16.86 2.10 -23.73
N ASN A 153 -16.02 1.35 -23.01
CA ASN A 153 -15.67 -0.05 -23.28
C ASN A 153 -15.01 -0.34 -24.65
N GLN A 154 -14.58 0.67 -25.40
CA GLN A 154 -13.80 0.52 -26.62
C GLN A 154 -12.32 0.79 -26.36
N PRO A 155 -11.39 -0.07 -26.83
CA PRO A 155 -9.97 0.13 -26.62
C PRO A 155 -9.46 1.36 -27.39
N ILE A 156 -8.59 2.15 -26.76
CA ILE A 156 -7.87 3.26 -27.39
C ILE A 156 -6.37 3.03 -27.31
N GLU A 157 -5.64 3.45 -28.34
CA GLU A 157 -4.17 3.36 -28.37
C GLU A 157 -3.52 4.62 -27.80
N LEU A 158 -2.82 4.48 -26.68
CA LEU A 158 -2.02 5.55 -26.09
C LEU A 158 -0.53 5.31 -26.32
N THR A 159 0.22 6.39 -26.48
CA THR A 159 1.68 6.34 -26.37
C THR A 159 2.09 6.07 -24.91
N PRO A 160 3.32 5.61 -24.64
CA PRO A 160 3.78 5.36 -23.26
C PRO A 160 3.64 6.59 -22.34
N SER A 161 3.96 7.78 -22.83
CA SER A 161 3.82 9.03 -22.06
C SER A 161 2.37 9.40 -21.79
N GLU A 162 1.47 9.22 -22.77
CA GLU A 162 0.03 9.46 -22.59
C GLU A 162 -0.59 8.46 -21.61
N PHE A 163 -0.16 7.20 -21.67
CA PHE A 163 -0.59 6.16 -20.73
C PHE A 163 -0.19 6.54 -19.30
N ARG A 164 1.09 6.88 -19.08
CA ARG A 164 1.59 7.28 -17.77
C ARG A 164 0.90 8.55 -17.26
N LEU A 165 0.70 9.55 -18.10
CA LEU A 165 -0.06 10.76 -17.73
C LEU A 165 -1.48 10.43 -17.29
N LEU A 166 -2.19 9.61 -18.07
CA LEU A 166 -3.56 9.21 -17.73
C LEU A 166 -3.58 8.41 -16.42
N GLU A 167 -2.64 7.49 -16.22
CA GLU A 167 -2.47 6.74 -14.98
C GLU A 167 -2.25 7.67 -13.78
N THR A 168 -1.30 8.60 -13.87
CA THR A 168 -1.02 9.57 -12.79
C THR A 168 -2.26 10.36 -12.38
N LEU A 169 -2.97 10.88 -13.39
CA LEU A 169 -4.20 11.65 -13.21
C LEU A 169 -5.32 10.80 -12.58
N LEU A 170 -5.52 9.57 -13.07
CA LEU A 170 -6.56 8.64 -12.60
C LEU A 170 -6.30 8.09 -11.19
N ARG A 171 -5.04 8.00 -10.75
CA ARG A 171 -4.71 7.51 -9.39
C ARG A 171 -5.08 8.50 -8.28
N GLN A 172 -5.26 9.78 -8.61
CA GLN A 172 -5.63 10.82 -7.65
C GLN A 172 -6.65 11.80 -8.27
N PRO A 173 -7.88 11.34 -8.54
CA PRO A 173 -8.91 12.21 -9.09
C PRO A 173 -9.21 13.35 -8.10
N GLY A 174 -9.55 14.53 -8.62
CA GLY A 174 -9.76 15.72 -7.79
C GLY A 174 -8.48 16.54 -7.51
N ARG A 175 -7.29 15.93 -7.56
CA ARG A 175 -6.00 16.62 -7.36
C ARG A 175 -5.54 17.33 -8.63
N ALA A 176 -5.14 18.58 -8.49
CA ALA A 176 -4.41 19.30 -9.53
C ALA A 176 -2.91 18.99 -9.44
N PHE A 177 -2.33 18.60 -10.57
CA PHE A 177 -0.90 18.38 -10.74
C PHE A 177 -0.31 19.54 -11.54
N ASP A 178 0.84 20.05 -11.11
CA ASP A 178 1.59 21.01 -11.90
C ASP A 178 2.29 20.34 -13.09
N ARG A 179 2.88 21.14 -13.98
CA ARG A 179 3.52 20.63 -15.19
C ARG A 179 4.78 19.83 -14.86
N SER A 180 5.55 20.24 -13.86
CA SER A 180 6.78 19.55 -13.47
C SER A 180 6.45 18.17 -12.90
N GLU A 181 5.43 18.08 -12.04
CA GLU A 181 4.93 16.82 -11.49
C GLU A 181 4.47 15.85 -12.60
N LEU A 182 3.82 16.38 -13.65
CA LEU A 182 3.39 15.57 -14.79
C LEU A 182 4.54 15.17 -15.72
N ILE A 183 5.60 16.00 -15.82
CA ILE A 183 6.84 15.66 -16.54
C ILE A 183 7.52 14.48 -15.85
N ASP A 184 7.74 14.60 -14.54
CA ASP A 184 8.41 13.56 -13.74
C ASP A 184 7.65 12.23 -13.81
N ALA A 185 6.32 12.28 -13.73
CA ALA A 185 5.48 11.09 -13.81
C ALA A 185 5.43 10.47 -15.23
N ALA A 186 5.51 11.28 -16.29
CA ALA A 186 5.41 10.81 -17.67
C ALA A 186 6.73 10.27 -18.24
N LEU A 187 7.89 10.63 -17.66
CA LEU A 187 9.20 10.26 -18.18
C LEU A 187 9.70 8.90 -17.65
N GLY A 188 9.43 8.53 -16.39
CA GLY A 188 9.99 7.31 -15.80
C GLY A 188 11.51 7.37 -15.63
N GLU A 189 12.10 6.45 -14.86
CA GLU A 189 13.52 6.51 -14.44
C GLU A 189 14.56 6.34 -15.57
N ASP A 190 14.13 5.98 -16.79
CA ASP A 190 15.02 5.81 -17.93
C ASP A 190 14.41 6.45 -19.19
N THR A 191 14.77 7.70 -19.53
CA THR A 191 15.06 8.10 -20.92
C THR A 191 15.48 9.56 -21.06
N LEU A 192 16.72 9.76 -21.54
CA LEU A 192 17.17 10.96 -22.23
C LEU A 192 16.41 11.10 -23.58
N VAL A 193 15.11 11.45 -23.58
CA VAL A 193 14.36 11.67 -24.83
C VAL A 193 13.34 12.81 -24.68
N LEU A 194 13.73 13.97 -25.19
CA LEU A 194 12.90 15.08 -25.72
C LEU A 194 11.61 15.42 -24.94
N GLU A 195 11.72 16.39 -24.04
CA GLU A 195 10.60 17.17 -23.49
C GLU A 195 9.72 17.76 -24.62
N ARG A 196 8.69 17.02 -25.05
CA ARG A 196 7.53 17.67 -25.67
C ARG A 196 6.69 18.22 -24.51
N THR A 197 6.39 19.52 -24.53
CA THR A 197 5.67 20.20 -23.44
C THR A 197 4.42 19.40 -23.02
N ILE A 198 4.18 19.24 -21.72
CA ILE A 198 3.00 18.53 -21.17
C ILE A 198 1.69 18.93 -21.84
N ASP A 199 1.55 20.20 -22.19
CA ASP A 199 0.37 20.72 -22.88
C ASP A 199 0.10 20.01 -24.24
N VAL A 200 1.15 19.58 -24.96
CA VAL A 200 1.05 18.81 -26.20
C VAL A 200 0.56 17.39 -25.91
N HIS A 201 1.11 16.75 -24.89
CA HIS A 201 0.68 15.41 -24.48
C HIS A 201 -0.75 15.40 -23.94
N ILE A 202 -1.14 16.39 -23.13
CA ILE A 202 -2.52 16.54 -22.66
C ILE A 202 -3.47 16.78 -23.84
N ARG A 203 -3.08 17.59 -24.83
CA ARG A 203 -3.89 17.79 -26.04
C ARG A 203 -4.05 16.49 -26.85
N GLY A 204 -2.97 15.72 -27.01
CA GLY A 204 -3.00 14.41 -27.66
C GLY A 204 -3.92 13.42 -26.93
N LEU A 205 -3.77 13.34 -25.61
CA LEU A 205 -4.60 12.49 -24.75
C LEU A 205 -6.07 12.87 -24.83
N ARG A 206 -6.42 14.16 -24.69
CA ARG A 206 -7.82 14.64 -24.85
C ARG A 206 -8.41 14.28 -26.21
N LYS A 207 -7.63 14.41 -27.29
CA LYS A 207 -8.08 14.03 -28.64
C LYS A 207 -8.43 12.54 -28.71
N LYS A 208 -7.63 11.68 -28.07
CA LYS A 208 -7.85 10.22 -28.04
C LYS A 208 -8.99 9.80 -27.10
N LEU A 209 -9.28 10.58 -26.06
CA LEU A 209 -10.42 10.37 -25.16
C LEU A 209 -11.78 10.76 -25.78
N GLY A 210 -11.79 11.50 -26.90
CA GLY A 210 -13.02 11.81 -27.63
C GLY A 210 -14.03 12.60 -26.80
N GLU A 211 -15.27 12.11 -26.72
CA GLU A 211 -16.33 12.74 -25.90
C GLU A 211 -15.99 12.81 -24.41
N GLN A 212 -15.05 11.98 -23.94
CA GLN A 212 -14.56 12.02 -22.56
C GLN A 212 -13.38 12.98 -22.37
N ALA A 213 -13.06 13.86 -23.32
CA ALA A 213 -11.92 14.78 -23.18
C ALA A 213 -12.03 15.71 -21.95
N ASP A 214 -13.25 16.08 -21.57
CA ASP A 214 -13.54 17.04 -20.49
C ASP A 214 -13.27 16.47 -19.09
N VAL A 215 -13.06 15.16 -18.96
CA VAL A 215 -12.64 14.54 -17.68
C VAL A 215 -11.25 14.98 -17.26
N ILE A 216 -10.41 15.42 -18.22
CA ILE A 216 -9.14 16.07 -17.92
C ILE A 216 -9.39 17.56 -17.93
N GLU A 217 -9.34 18.20 -16.76
CA GLU A 217 -9.58 19.62 -16.58
C GLU A 217 -8.27 20.41 -16.55
N THR A 218 -8.33 21.67 -17.00
CA THR A 218 -7.22 22.62 -16.83
C THR A 218 -7.52 23.53 -15.63
N VAL A 219 -6.67 23.45 -14.61
CA VAL A 219 -6.75 24.28 -13.42
C VAL A 219 -5.85 25.49 -13.64
N ARG A 220 -6.46 26.65 -13.93
CA ARG A 220 -5.74 27.89 -14.26
C ARG A 220 -4.73 28.23 -13.16
N GLY A 221 -3.48 28.50 -13.56
CA GLY A 221 -2.39 28.83 -12.65
C GLY A 221 -1.75 27.66 -11.93
N VAL A 222 -2.27 26.43 -12.07
CA VAL A 222 -1.76 25.23 -11.39
C VAL A 222 -1.29 24.20 -12.42
N GLY A 223 -2.21 23.68 -13.24
CA GLY A 223 -1.88 22.63 -14.21
C GLY A 223 -3.11 21.84 -14.62
N TYR A 224 -3.08 20.52 -14.44
CA TYR A 224 -4.12 19.61 -14.92
C TYR A 224 -4.62 18.67 -13.83
N ARG A 225 -5.86 18.19 -14.00
CA ARG A 225 -6.53 17.30 -13.05
C ARG A 225 -7.43 16.32 -13.79
N TYR A 226 -7.61 15.13 -13.23
CA TYR A 226 -8.75 14.27 -13.57
C TYR A 226 -9.96 14.61 -12.69
N LYS A 227 -11.13 14.81 -13.30
CA LYS A 227 -12.38 15.13 -12.61
C LYS A 227 -12.75 14.04 -11.59
N ASP A 228 -13.12 14.44 -10.38
CA ASP A 228 -13.65 13.56 -9.35
C ASP A 228 -15.12 13.20 -9.59
N MET A 229 -15.71 12.39 -8.70
CA MET A 229 -17.11 11.94 -8.79
C MET A 229 -18.11 13.10 -8.71
#